data_AF-A0A7J7ZB79-F1
#
_entry.id   AF-A0A7J7ZB79-F1
#
_cell.length_a   1.000
_cell.length_b   1.000
_cell.length_c   1.000
_cell.angle_alpha   90.00
_cell.angle_beta   90.00
_cell.angle_gamma   90.00
#
_symmetry.space_group_name_H-M   'P 1'
#
loop_
_entity.id
_entity.type
_entity.pdbx_description
1 polymer ?
#
loop_
_entity_poly.entity_id
_entity_poly.type
_entity_poly.pdbx_seq_one_letter_code
_entity_poly.pdbx_strand_id
1 'polypeptide(L)'
;MIICLEEEVLPFIPSASEHMLKDCEAKDLQEFIPLINQITAKFKIQVSPFLQQMFMPLLHAIFEVLLRPAEENDQSAALEKQMLRRSYFAFLQTVTGSGMSEVIANQGAENVERVLVTVIQGAVEYPDPIAQKTCFIILSKLVELWGGKDGPVGFADFVYKHIVPACFLAPLKQTFDLADAQTVLALSECAVTLKTIHLKRGPECVQYLQQEYLPSLQVAPEIIQEFCQALQQPDAKVFKNYLKVFFQRARP
;
A
#
# COMPACT_ATOMS: atom_id res chain seq x y z
N MET A 1 12.58 21.88 15.34
CA MET A 1 13.30 21.23 16.47
C MET A 1 14.23 20.12 15.97
N ILE A 2 13.76 19.08 15.27
CA ILE A 2 14.61 17.98 14.74
C ILE A 2 15.68 18.45 13.73
N ILE A 3 15.42 19.55 13.02
CA ILE A 3 16.40 20.14 12.10
C ILE A 3 17.58 20.75 12.88
N CYS A 4 17.38 21.20 14.11
CA CYS A 4 18.38 21.91 14.90
C CYS A 4 19.17 21.00 15.87
N LEU A 5 18.58 19.88 16.30
CA LEU A 5 19.18 18.95 17.28
C LEU A 5 19.92 17.77 16.62
N GLU A 6 19.72 17.54 15.33
CA GLU A 6 20.37 16.44 14.58
C GLU A 6 20.35 15.10 15.33
N GLU A 7 21.49 14.43 15.51
CA GLU A 7 21.58 13.11 16.17
C GLU A 7 21.33 13.17 17.68
N GLU A 8 21.44 14.35 18.32
CA GLU A 8 21.25 14.53 19.76
C GLU A 8 19.81 14.25 20.20
N VAL A 9 18.84 14.29 19.27
CA VAL A 9 17.44 13.98 19.57
C VAL A 9 17.18 12.47 19.69
N LEU A 10 18.01 11.62 19.06
CA LEU A 10 17.75 10.18 18.93
C LEU A 10 17.53 9.43 20.26
N PRO A 11 18.31 9.69 21.33
CA PRO A 11 18.12 9.01 22.61
C PRO A 11 16.77 9.27 23.27
N PHE A 12 16.11 10.39 22.93
CA PHE A 12 14.84 10.79 23.54
C PHE A 12 13.62 10.23 22.80
N ILE A 13 13.78 9.82 21.54
CA ILE A 13 12.66 9.38 20.70
C ILE A 13 11.93 8.17 21.30
N PRO A 14 12.60 7.08 21.75
CA PRO A 14 11.88 5.92 22.27
C PRO A 14 10.93 6.23 23.42
N SER A 15 11.42 6.97 24.42
CA SER A 15 10.60 7.36 25.58
C SER A 15 9.47 8.31 25.18
N ALA A 16 9.76 9.31 24.33
CA ALA A 16 8.73 10.22 23.84
C ALA A 16 7.62 9.49 23.06
N SER A 17 7.98 8.51 22.24
CA SER A 17 7.04 7.69 21.49
C SER A 17 6.16 6.82 22.40
N GLU A 18 6.74 6.21 23.43
CA GLU A 18 5.97 5.40 24.39
C GLU A 18 4.90 6.24 25.10
N HIS A 19 5.26 7.45 25.52
CA HIS A 19 4.31 8.38 26.15
C HIS A 19 3.27 8.89 25.15
N MET A 20 3.68 9.20 23.92
CA MET A 20 2.78 9.70 22.86
C MET A 20 1.75 8.64 22.43
N LEU A 21 2.13 7.36 22.42
CA LEU A 21 1.24 6.26 22.00
C LEU A 21 0.27 5.82 23.11
N LYS A 22 0.45 6.31 24.33
CA LYS A 22 -0.44 6.02 25.44
C LYS A 22 -1.66 6.95 25.42
N ASP A 23 -2.85 6.36 25.38
CA ASP A 23 -4.14 7.06 25.43
C ASP A 23 -4.31 8.16 24.34
N CYS A 24 -3.69 7.97 23.16
CA CYS A 24 -3.70 8.98 22.09
C CYS A 24 -5.06 9.13 21.38
N GLU A 25 -5.30 10.33 20.88
CA GLU A 25 -6.39 10.66 19.96
C GLU A 25 -5.92 10.68 18.50
N ALA A 26 -6.87 10.80 17.57
CA ALA A 26 -6.56 10.85 16.15
C ALA A 26 -5.64 12.03 15.79
N LYS A 27 -5.81 13.18 16.45
CA LYS A 27 -4.97 14.37 16.25
C LYS A 27 -3.52 14.14 16.67
N ASP A 28 -3.32 13.52 17.84
CA ASP A 28 -1.97 13.20 18.33
C ASP A 28 -1.22 12.31 17.33
N LEU A 29 -1.90 11.27 16.82
CA LEU A 29 -1.34 10.38 15.80
C LEU A 29 -1.09 11.11 14.47
N GLN A 30 -1.97 12.02 14.06
CA GLN A 30 -1.81 12.80 12.84
C GLN A 30 -0.63 13.78 12.92
N GLU A 31 -0.25 14.25 14.10
CA GLU A 31 0.95 15.07 14.32
C GLU A 31 2.22 14.21 14.47
N PHE A 32 2.08 13.06 15.13
CA PHE A 32 3.20 12.17 15.42
C PHE A 32 3.71 11.41 14.19
N ILE A 33 2.82 10.93 13.31
CA ILE A 33 3.20 10.18 12.11
C ILE A 33 4.13 11.00 11.18
N PRO A 34 3.83 12.26 10.84
CA PRO A 34 4.75 13.11 10.08
C PRO A 34 6.12 13.27 10.75
N LEU A 35 6.17 13.38 12.08
CA LEU A 35 7.43 13.48 12.82
C LEU A 35 8.27 12.22 12.63
N ILE A 36 7.67 11.04 12.81
CA ILE A 36 8.33 9.76 12.58
C ILE A 36 8.77 9.63 11.13
N ASN A 37 7.96 10.04 10.15
CA ASN A 37 8.36 10.04 8.73
C ASN A 37 9.59 10.92 8.47
N GLN A 38 9.66 12.10 9.08
CA GLN A 38 10.82 12.99 8.96
C GLN A 38 12.09 12.38 9.58
N ILE A 39 11.97 11.76 10.75
CA ILE A 39 13.08 11.04 11.42
C ILE A 39 13.56 9.88 10.53
N THR A 40 12.62 9.08 10.04
CA THR A 40 12.84 7.92 9.17
C THR A 40 13.56 8.35 7.88
N ALA A 41 13.12 9.45 7.25
CA ALA A 41 13.75 9.98 6.05
C ALA A 41 15.16 10.58 6.32
N LYS A 42 15.35 11.25 7.46
CA LYS A 42 16.62 11.91 7.82
C LYS A 42 17.70 10.93 8.26
N PHE A 43 17.39 10.04 9.19
CA PHE A 43 18.37 9.16 9.84
C PHE A 43 18.42 7.74 9.26
N LYS A 44 17.43 7.36 8.44
CA LYS A 44 17.40 6.10 7.67
C LYS A 44 17.70 4.90 8.56
N ILE A 45 18.65 4.05 8.17
CA ILE A 45 18.98 2.80 8.86
C ILE A 45 19.37 2.98 10.33
N GLN A 46 19.88 4.16 10.73
CA GLN A 46 20.26 4.43 12.13
C GLN A 46 19.06 4.31 13.07
N VAL A 47 17.85 4.65 12.61
CA VAL A 47 16.63 4.55 13.40
C VAL A 47 15.88 3.24 13.20
N SER A 48 16.39 2.32 12.37
CA SER A 48 15.76 1.01 12.10
C SER A 48 15.48 0.21 13.37
N PRO A 49 16.41 0.07 14.35
CA PRO A 49 16.14 -0.70 15.57
C PRO A 49 14.99 -0.12 16.41
N PHE A 50 14.94 1.21 16.53
CA PHE A 50 13.86 1.90 17.23
C PHE A 50 12.53 1.76 16.47
N LEU A 51 12.56 1.97 15.16
CA LEU A 51 11.38 1.87 14.32
C LEU A 51 10.79 0.45 14.34
N GLN A 52 11.64 -0.58 14.35
CA GLN A 52 11.23 -1.98 14.48
C GLN A 52 10.50 -2.25 15.79
N GLN A 53 10.94 -1.66 16.91
CA GLN A 53 10.26 -1.81 18.21
C GLN A 53 8.93 -1.05 18.26
N MET A 54 8.88 0.15 17.67
CA MET A 54 7.70 1.03 17.69
C MET A 54 6.63 0.65 16.65
N PHE A 55 7.00 -0.06 15.59
CA PHE A 55 6.14 -0.26 14.42
C PHE A 55 4.75 -0.82 14.78
N MET A 56 4.68 -1.97 15.46
CA MET A 56 3.40 -2.55 15.84
C MET A 56 2.65 -1.76 16.92
N PRO A 57 3.29 -1.23 17.98
CA PRO A 57 2.65 -0.30 18.90
C PRO A 57 1.95 0.88 18.22
N LEU A 58 2.61 1.53 17.26
CA LEU A 58 2.03 2.63 16.48
C LEU A 58 0.83 2.16 15.66
N LEU A 59 0.95 1.01 14.98
CA LEU A 59 -0.14 0.45 14.18
C LEU A 59 -1.35 0.09 15.04
N HIS A 60 -1.15 -0.48 16.23
CA HIS A 60 -2.23 -0.78 17.16
C HIS A 60 -2.95 0.50 17.61
N ALA A 61 -2.21 1.54 18.01
CA ALA A 61 -2.79 2.83 18.38
C ALA A 61 -3.63 3.45 17.24
N ILE A 62 -3.11 3.42 16.01
CA ILE A 62 -3.85 3.87 14.81
C ILE A 62 -5.14 3.08 14.64
N PHE A 63 -5.09 1.74 14.69
CA PHE A 63 -6.27 0.91 14.46
C PHE A 63 -7.29 1.04 15.58
N GLU A 64 -6.87 1.15 16.84
CA GLU A 64 -7.77 1.43 17.95
C GLU A 64 -8.57 2.71 17.71
N VAL A 65 -7.91 3.79 17.29
CA VAL A 65 -8.59 5.06 16.95
C VAL A 65 -9.51 4.90 15.74
N LEU A 66 -9.08 4.22 14.68
CA LEU A 66 -9.89 4.01 13.48
C LEU A 66 -11.15 3.17 13.74
N LEU A 67 -11.07 2.22 14.68
CA LEU A 67 -12.15 1.32 15.07
C LEU A 67 -13.15 1.95 16.06
N ARG A 68 -12.82 3.09 16.69
CA ARG A 68 -13.77 3.80 17.57
C ARG A 68 -15.07 4.09 16.80
N PRO A 69 -16.26 3.82 17.34
CA PRO A 69 -17.50 4.13 16.66
C PRO A 69 -17.60 5.63 16.38
N ALA A 70 -18.16 5.99 15.24
CA ALA A 70 -18.53 7.37 14.90
C ALA A 70 -20.01 7.36 14.51
N GLU A 71 -20.73 8.44 14.79
CA GLU A 71 -22.12 8.58 14.34
C GLU A 71 -22.16 8.56 12.80
N GLU A 72 -23.14 7.87 12.20
CA GLU A 72 -23.21 7.67 10.74
C GLU A 72 -23.22 8.99 9.94
N ASN A 73 -23.69 10.08 10.54
CA ASN A 73 -23.76 11.40 9.91
C ASN A 73 -22.68 12.38 10.40
N ASP A 74 -21.72 11.93 11.21
CA ASP A 74 -20.60 12.77 11.63
C ASP A 74 -19.53 12.84 10.53
N GLN A 75 -19.71 13.82 9.64
CA GLN A 75 -18.78 14.09 8.55
C GLN A 75 -17.39 14.49 9.06
N SER A 76 -17.28 15.10 10.25
CA SER A 76 -16.01 15.49 10.84
C SER A 76 -15.21 14.25 11.26
N ALA A 77 -15.86 13.34 12.00
CA ALA A 77 -15.23 12.08 12.39
C ALA A 77 -14.89 11.20 11.18
N ALA A 78 -15.74 11.19 10.15
CA ALA A 78 -15.46 10.48 8.90
C ALA A 78 -14.19 11.03 8.21
N LEU A 79 -14.07 12.36 8.10
CA LEU A 79 -12.91 13.02 7.52
C LEU A 79 -11.63 12.77 8.34
N GLU A 80 -11.72 12.84 9.67
CA GLU A 80 -10.59 12.60 10.57
C GLU A 80 -10.07 11.16 10.45
N LYS A 81 -10.96 10.17 10.39
CA LYS A 81 -10.58 8.77 10.12
C LYS A 81 -9.97 8.60 8.75
N GLN A 82 -10.49 9.27 7.73
CA GLN A 82 -9.93 9.25 6.38
C GLN A 82 -8.50 9.82 6.37
N MET A 83 -8.28 10.96 7.04
CA MET A 83 -6.95 11.57 7.17
C MET A 83 -5.99 10.67 7.94
N LEU A 84 -6.42 10.04 9.03
CA LEU A 84 -5.60 9.10 9.79
C LEU A 84 -5.22 7.86 8.94
N ARG A 85 -6.14 7.31 8.13
CA ARG A 85 -5.81 6.23 7.16
C ARG A 85 -4.77 6.67 6.14
N ARG A 86 -4.90 7.88 5.58
CA ARG A 86 -3.89 8.43 4.66
C ARG A 86 -2.53 8.56 5.32
N SER A 87 -2.47 9.05 6.56
CA SER A 87 -1.23 9.14 7.34
C SER A 87 -0.62 7.77 7.60
N TYR A 88 -1.43 6.77 7.94
CA TYR A 88 -0.99 5.38 8.08
C TYR A 88 -0.34 4.83 6.80
N PHE A 89 -0.98 4.99 5.64
CA PHE A 89 -0.39 4.52 4.39
C PHE A 89 0.84 5.35 3.98
N ALA A 90 0.86 6.66 4.25
CA ALA A 90 2.05 7.49 4.03
C ALA A 90 3.24 7.03 4.89
N PHE A 91 2.98 6.59 6.12
CA PHE A 91 3.99 5.97 6.97
C PHE A 91 4.55 4.68 6.35
N LEU A 92 3.68 3.74 5.96
CA LEU A 92 4.11 2.50 5.32
C LEU A 92 4.88 2.74 4.01
N GLN A 93 4.42 3.70 3.20
CA GLN A 93 5.12 4.12 1.98
C GLN A 93 6.51 4.66 2.31
N THR A 94 6.64 5.45 3.37
CA THR A 94 7.95 5.96 3.82
C THR A 94 8.86 4.81 4.20
N VAL A 95 8.41 3.89 5.06
CA VAL A 95 9.20 2.73 5.52
C VAL A 95 9.65 1.84 4.36
N THR A 96 8.76 1.54 3.42
CA THR A 96 9.07 0.71 2.23
C THR A 96 9.95 1.44 1.21
N GLY A 97 9.79 2.76 1.07
CA GLY A 97 10.53 3.59 0.12
C GLY A 97 11.93 4.02 0.59
N SER A 98 12.18 4.05 1.90
CA SER A 98 13.44 4.53 2.50
C SER A 98 14.49 3.44 2.74
N GLY A 99 14.29 2.23 2.20
CA GLY A 99 15.18 1.09 2.43
C GLY A 99 15.01 0.42 3.80
N MET A 100 13.95 0.73 4.54
CA MET A 100 13.66 0.14 5.86
C MET A 100 12.56 -0.92 5.80
N SER A 101 12.41 -1.61 4.67
CA SER A 101 11.43 -2.70 4.53
C SER A 101 11.62 -3.85 5.53
N GLU A 102 12.85 -4.01 6.04
CA GLU A 102 13.18 -4.95 7.13
C GLU A 102 12.38 -4.70 8.41
N VAL A 103 12.01 -3.44 8.69
CA VAL A 103 11.17 -3.07 9.83
C VAL A 103 9.83 -3.81 9.76
N ILE A 104 9.26 -3.94 8.56
CA ILE A 104 8.01 -4.68 8.36
C ILE A 104 8.30 -6.18 8.41
N ALA A 105 9.31 -6.66 7.67
CA ALA A 105 9.64 -8.08 7.58
C ALA A 105 9.95 -8.74 8.95
N ASN A 106 10.50 -7.96 9.89
CA ASN A 106 10.91 -8.44 11.21
C ASN A 106 9.79 -8.41 12.27
N GLN A 107 8.53 -8.15 11.90
CA GLN A 107 7.40 -8.14 12.86
C GLN A 107 6.82 -9.53 13.16
N GLY A 108 7.32 -10.57 12.50
CA GLY A 108 6.75 -11.91 12.53
C GLY A 108 5.65 -12.10 11.48
N ALA A 109 5.50 -13.34 11.00
CA ALA A 109 4.69 -13.65 9.81
C ALA A 109 3.23 -13.17 9.91
N GLU A 110 2.57 -13.38 11.07
CA GLU A 110 1.17 -12.96 11.28
C GLU A 110 1.00 -11.43 11.20
N ASN A 111 1.92 -10.69 11.82
CA ASN A 111 1.87 -9.22 11.79
C ASN A 111 2.19 -8.69 10.40
N VAL A 112 3.16 -9.28 9.70
CA VAL A 112 3.45 -8.95 8.30
C VAL A 112 2.19 -9.15 7.45
N GLU A 113 1.55 -10.31 7.52
CA GLU A 113 0.33 -10.59 6.78
C GLU A 113 -0.79 -9.59 7.11
N ARG A 114 -1.00 -9.28 8.39
CA ARG A 114 -1.99 -8.26 8.83
C ARG A 114 -1.71 -6.90 8.20
N VAL A 115 -0.46 -6.46 8.16
CA VAL A 115 -0.05 -5.20 7.50
C VAL A 115 -0.28 -5.26 6.00
N LEU A 116 0.02 -6.40 5.35
CA LEU A 116 -0.21 -6.52 3.92
C LEU A 116 -1.71 -6.48 3.58
N VAL A 117 -2.55 -7.13 4.39
CA VAL A 117 -4.01 -7.11 4.22
C VAL A 117 -4.59 -5.71 4.37
N THR A 118 -4.10 -4.90 5.30
CA THR A 118 -4.58 -3.51 5.46
C THR A 118 -4.24 -2.64 4.25
N VAL A 119 -3.10 -2.87 3.59
CA VAL A 119 -2.73 -2.20 2.33
C VAL A 119 -3.66 -2.65 1.19
N ILE A 120 -4.04 -3.93 1.13
CA ILE A 120 -5.04 -4.42 0.16
C ILE A 120 -6.39 -3.75 0.40
N GLN A 121 -6.85 -3.67 1.65
CA GLN A 121 -8.08 -2.96 2.00
C GLN A 121 -8.01 -1.48 1.63
N GLY A 122 -6.86 -0.84 1.84
CA GLY A 122 -6.58 0.53 1.40
C GLY A 122 -6.71 0.74 -0.11
N ALA A 123 -6.25 -0.23 -0.91
CA ALA A 123 -6.36 -0.20 -2.36
C ALA A 123 -7.79 -0.47 -2.86
N VAL A 124 -8.55 -1.34 -2.19
CA VAL A 124 -9.80 -1.90 -2.72
C VAL A 124 -11.05 -1.41 -1.99
N GLU A 125 -11.06 -1.37 -0.66
CA GLU A 125 -12.28 -1.20 0.13
C GLU A 125 -12.70 0.26 0.33
N TYR A 126 -11.74 1.16 0.54
CA TYR A 126 -12.03 2.55 0.85
C TYR A 126 -12.04 3.42 -0.42
N PRO A 127 -13.12 4.18 -0.69
CA PRO A 127 -13.24 5.05 -1.87
C PRO A 127 -12.44 6.35 -1.68
N ASP A 128 -11.14 6.22 -1.50
CA ASP A 128 -10.20 7.33 -1.32
C ASP A 128 -9.06 7.22 -2.35
N PRO A 129 -9.17 7.90 -3.50
CA PRO A 129 -8.18 7.79 -4.58
C PRO A 129 -6.75 8.10 -4.16
N ILE A 130 -6.57 8.99 -3.18
CA ILE A 130 -5.24 9.35 -2.65
C ILE A 130 -4.66 8.17 -1.87
N ALA A 131 -5.45 7.57 -0.97
CA ALA A 131 -5.01 6.40 -0.22
C ALA A 131 -4.80 5.18 -1.14
N GLN A 132 -5.70 4.94 -2.10
CA GLN A 132 -5.60 3.85 -3.06
C GLN A 132 -4.32 3.94 -3.89
N LYS A 133 -4.00 5.13 -4.41
CA LYS A 133 -2.74 5.40 -5.10
C LYS A 133 -1.54 5.03 -4.21
N THR A 134 -1.51 5.51 -2.98
CA THR A 134 -0.43 5.21 -2.02
C THR A 134 -0.31 3.72 -1.75
N CYS A 135 -1.44 3.01 -1.62
CA CYS A 135 -1.45 1.56 -1.43
C CYS A 135 -0.85 0.82 -2.63
N PHE A 136 -1.19 1.19 -3.86
CA PHE A 136 -0.56 0.60 -5.04
C PHE A 136 0.95 0.88 -5.12
N ILE A 137 1.41 2.07 -4.69
CA ILE A 137 2.85 2.36 -4.61
C ILE A 137 3.52 1.42 -3.59
N ILE A 138 2.92 1.22 -2.42
CA ILE A 138 3.42 0.28 -1.40
C ILE A 138 3.47 -1.14 -1.96
N LEU A 139 2.38 -1.62 -2.56
CA LEU A 139 2.29 -2.97 -3.12
C LEU A 139 3.34 -3.18 -4.22
N SER A 140 3.49 -2.24 -5.14
CA SER A 140 4.55 -2.31 -6.16
C SER A 140 5.94 -2.36 -5.52
N LYS A 141 6.20 -1.54 -4.49
CA LYS A 141 7.50 -1.54 -3.83
C LYS A 141 7.78 -2.84 -3.08
N LEU A 142 6.79 -3.41 -2.42
CA LEU A 142 6.90 -4.70 -1.75
C LEU A 142 7.13 -5.83 -2.76
N VAL A 143 6.43 -5.84 -3.90
CA VAL A 143 6.71 -6.80 -4.98
C VAL A 143 8.13 -6.62 -5.52
N GLU A 144 8.61 -5.39 -5.66
CA GLU A 144 9.98 -5.10 -6.09
C GLU A 144 11.02 -5.70 -5.12
N LEU A 145 10.76 -5.63 -3.82
CA LEU A 145 11.69 -6.09 -2.78
C LEU A 145 11.57 -7.60 -2.50
N TRP A 146 10.34 -8.13 -2.47
CA TRP A 146 10.02 -9.45 -1.94
C TRP A 146 9.46 -10.42 -2.99
N GLY A 147 9.18 -9.96 -4.22
CA GLY A 147 8.60 -10.82 -5.28
C GLY A 147 9.56 -11.86 -5.85
N GLY A 148 10.85 -11.78 -5.52
CA GLY A 148 11.89 -12.73 -5.93
C GLY A 148 11.95 -13.99 -5.05
N LYS A 149 12.99 -14.81 -5.25
CA LYS A 149 13.21 -16.04 -4.47
C LYS A 149 13.59 -15.77 -3.00
N ASP A 150 14.16 -14.60 -2.73
CA ASP A 150 14.65 -14.19 -1.42
C ASP A 150 13.61 -13.42 -0.59
N GLY A 151 12.35 -13.38 -1.05
CA GLY A 151 11.26 -12.76 -0.31
C GLY A 151 10.84 -13.55 0.93
N PRO A 152 10.07 -12.93 1.85
CA PRO A 152 9.49 -13.64 2.98
C PRO A 152 8.64 -14.83 2.52
N VAL A 153 8.67 -15.90 3.31
CA VAL A 153 7.87 -17.11 3.07
C VAL A 153 6.40 -16.74 2.94
N GLY A 154 5.72 -17.27 1.91
CA GLY A 154 4.31 -17.00 1.64
C GLY A 154 4.03 -15.69 0.88
N PHE A 155 5.03 -14.81 0.69
CA PHE A 155 4.79 -13.56 -0.03
C PHE A 155 4.43 -13.78 -1.51
N ALA A 156 5.04 -14.77 -2.17
CA ALA A 156 4.68 -15.14 -3.54
C ALA A 156 3.19 -15.54 -3.65
N ASP A 157 2.70 -16.37 -2.73
CA ASP A 157 1.29 -16.73 -2.65
C ASP A 157 0.42 -15.50 -2.39
N PHE A 158 0.87 -14.59 -1.51
CA PHE A 158 0.17 -13.34 -1.22
C PHE A 158 0.03 -12.46 -2.48
N VAL A 159 1.05 -12.41 -3.34
CA VAL A 159 0.98 -11.69 -4.62
C VAL A 159 -0.20 -12.19 -5.46
N TYR A 160 -0.32 -13.50 -5.64
CA TYR A 160 -1.36 -14.07 -6.52
C TYR A 160 -2.75 -14.14 -5.89
N LYS A 161 -2.84 -14.35 -4.57
CA LYS A 161 -4.11 -14.43 -3.83
C LYS A 161 -4.70 -13.08 -3.48
N HIS A 162 -3.88 -12.02 -3.40
CA HIS A 162 -4.35 -10.70 -2.94
C HIS A 162 -3.92 -9.53 -3.82
N ILE A 163 -2.63 -9.39 -4.16
CA ILE A 163 -2.15 -8.21 -4.90
C ILE A 163 -2.68 -8.21 -6.34
N VAL A 164 -2.56 -9.33 -7.05
CA VAL A 164 -3.11 -9.47 -8.41
C VAL A 164 -4.62 -9.21 -8.38
N PRO A 165 -5.42 -9.84 -7.49
CA PRO A 165 -6.84 -9.51 -7.38
C PRO A 165 -7.14 -8.04 -7.12
N ALA A 166 -6.41 -7.40 -6.21
CA ALA A 166 -6.61 -5.98 -5.90
C ALA A 166 -6.47 -5.07 -7.13
N CYS A 167 -5.56 -5.41 -8.06
CA CYS A 167 -5.36 -4.69 -9.33
C CYS A 167 -6.56 -4.75 -10.28
N PHE A 168 -7.53 -5.63 -10.05
CA PHE A 168 -8.77 -5.72 -10.83
C PHE A 168 -10.00 -5.36 -10.00
N LEU A 169 -10.06 -5.79 -8.74
CA LEU A 169 -11.18 -5.49 -7.86
C LEU A 169 -11.33 -3.99 -7.62
N ALA A 170 -10.23 -3.25 -7.38
CA ALA A 170 -10.33 -1.81 -7.15
C ALA A 170 -10.86 -1.06 -8.40
N PRO A 171 -10.30 -1.23 -9.61
CA PRO A 171 -10.82 -0.55 -10.80
C PRO A 171 -12.21 -1.01 -11.26
N LEU A 172 -12.71 -2.16 -10.80
CA LEU A 172 -14.07 -2.63 -11.10
C LEU A 172 -15.12 -2.08 -10.13
N LYS A 173 -14.74 -1.44 -9.02
CA LYS A 173 -15.71 -0.80 -8.12
C LYS A 173 -16.33 0.45 -8.76
N GLN A 174 -17.62 0.64 -8.50
CA GLN A 174 -18.36 1.83 -8.93
C GLN A 174 -17.77 3.12 -8.37
N THR A 175 -17.19 3.07 -7.16
CA THR A 175 -16.56 4.20 -6.49
C THR A 175 -15.22 4.62 -7.08
N PHE A 176 -14.63 3.82 -7.97
CA PHE A 176 -13.35 4.12 -8.60
C PHE A 176 -13.57 5.00 -9.84
N ASP A 177 -13.91 6.27 -9.71
CA ASP A 177 -14.29 7.10 -10.86
C ASP A 177 -13.13 7.40 -11.85
N LEU A 178 -13.17 6.85 -13.08
CA LEU A 178 -12.13 7.09 -14.10
C LEU A 178 -12.21 8.47 -14.79
N ALA A 179 -13.22 9.29 -14.46
CA ALA A 179 -13.25 10.71 -14.81
C ALA A 179 -12.45 11.58 -13.82
N ASP A 180 -12.27 11.12 -12.58
CA ASP A 180 -11.44 11.79 -11.58
C ASP A 180 -9.95 11.59 -11.86
N ALA A 181 -9.21 12.70 -11.85
CA ALA A 181 -7.76 12.70 -12.07
C ALA A 181 -7.00 11.93 -10.98
N GLN A 182 -7.42 11.99 -9.71
CA GLN A 182 -6.73 11.25 -8.64
C GLN A 182 -6.91 9.74 -8.81
N THR A 183 -8.10 9.31 -9.17
CA THR A 183 -8.38 7.91 -9.48
C THR A 183 -7.61 7.41 -10.70
N VAL A 184 -7.45 8.23 -11.75
CA VAL A 184 -6.59 7.89 -12.89
C VAL A 184 -5.12 7.73 -12.46
N LEU A 185 -4.64 8.51 -11.48
CA LEU A 185 -3.32 8.29 -10.89
C LEU A 185 -3.25 6.99 -10.11
N ALA A 186 -4.28 6.63 -9.34
CA ALA A 186 -4.33 5.33 -8.66
C ALA A 186 -4.31 4.17 -9.67
N LEU A 187 -5.04 4.28 -10.79
CA LEU A 187 -4.99 3.28 -11.86
C LEU A 187 -3.60 3.18 -12.50
N SER A 188 -2.92 4.32 -12.63
CA SER A 188 -1.56 4.35 -13.17
C SER A 188 -0.59 3.59 -12.27
N GLU A 189 -0.72 3.67 -10.95
CA GLU A 189 0.08 2.89 -10.00
C GLU A 189 -0.35 1.42 -9.92
N CYS A 190 -1.63 1.13 -10.12
CA CYS A 190 -2.12 -0.24 -10.33
C CYS A 190 -1.45 -0.89 -11.56
N ALA A 191 -1.33 -0.16 -12.68
CA ALA A 191 -0.61 -0.63 -13.85
C ALA A 191 0.89 -0.88 -13.56
N VAL A 192 1.53 0.02 -12.80
CA VAL A 192 2.92 -0.18 -12.36
C VAL A 192 3.02 -1.45 -11.52
N THR A 193 2.09 -1.68 -10.59
CA THR A 193 2.08 -2.87 -9.74
C THR A 193 2.04 -4.15 -10.57
N LEU A 194 1.13 -4.26 -11.54
CA LEU A 194 1.06 -5.41 -12.46
C LEU A 194 2.35 -5.60 -13.27
N LYS A 195 2.94 -4.50 -13.76
CA LYS A 195 4.24 -4.55 -14.48
C LYS A 195 5.37 -5.02 -13.59
N THR A 196 5.41 -4.58 -12.33
CA THR A 196 6.42 -5.00 -11.36
C THR A 196 6.26 -6.48 -11.01
N ILE A 197 5.03 -6.97 -10.86
CA ILE A 197 4.76 -8.41 -10.68
C ILE A 197 5.27 -9.20 -11.89
N HIS A 198 4.94 -8.77 -13.11
CA HIS A 198 5.44 -9.41 -14.32
C HIS A 198 6.98 -9.39 -14.40
N LEU A 199 7.62 -8.27 -14.07
CA LEU A 199 9.07 -8.16 -14.08
C LEU A 199 9.73 -9.10 -13.07
N LYS A 200 9.12 -9.29 -11.90
CA LYS A 200 9.67 -10.14 -10.82
C LYS A 200 9.37 -11.61 -10.97
N ARG A 201 8.21 -11.96 -11.53
CA ARG A 201 7.74 -13.35 -11.66
C ARG A 201 7.88 -13.90 -13.09
N GLY A 202 8.11 -13.04 -14.07
CA GLY A 202 8.35 -13.41 -15.45
C GLY A 202 7.16 -14.15 -16.08
N PRO A 203 7.42 -15.27 -16.79
CA PRO A 203 6.38 -16.06 -17.48
C PRO A 203 5.29 -16.61 -16.56
N GLU A 204 5.61 -16.91 -15.30
CA GLU A 204 4.66 -17.44 -14.31
C GLU A 204 3.47 -16.50 -14.10
N CYS A 205 3.73 -15.18 -14.03
CA CYS A 205 2.67 -14.18 -13.91
C CYS A 205 1.74 -14.19 -15.14
N VAL A 206 2.30 -14.30 -16.34
CA VAL A 206 1.50 -14.35 -17.57
C VAL A 206 0.65 -15.60 -17.60
N GLN A 207 1.24 -16.76 -17.27
CA GLN A 207 0.52 -18.03 -17.22
C GLN A 207 -0.65 -17.99 -16.23
N TYR A 208 -0.42 -17.51 -15.02
CA TYR A 208 -1.46 -17.38 -13.99
C TYR A 208 -2.61 -16.47 -14.47
N LEU A 209 -2.29 -15.32 -15.07
CA LEU A 209 -3.30 -14.41 -15.61
C LEU A 209 -4.12 -15.07 -16.74
N GLN A 210 -3.46 -15.81 -17.63
CA GLN A 210 -4.09 -16.44 -18.79
C GLN A 210 -4.95 -17.66 -18.45
N GLN A 211 -4.50 -18.48 -17.50
CA GLN A 211 -5.08 -19.80 -17.26
C GLN A 211 -5.98 -19.84 -16.03
N GLU A 212 -5.78 -18.94 -15.06
CA GLU A 212 -6.46 -19.00 -13.77
C GLU A 212 -7.26 -17.72 -13.49
N TYR A 213 -6.57 -16.59 -13.33
CA TYR A 213 -7.20 -15.41 -12.75
C TYR A 213 -8.20 -14.71 -13.69
N LEU A 214 -7.81 -14.32 -14.90
CA LEU A 214 -8.73 -13.63 -15.82
C LEU A 214 -9.90 -14.53 -16.29
N PRO A 215 -9.68 -15.84 -16.56
CA PRO A 215 -10.80 -16.77 -16.79
C PRO A 215 -11.79 -16.85 -15.63
N SER A 216 -11.31 -16.78 -14.37
CA SER A 216 -12.19 -16.77 -13.19
C SER A 216 -13.10 -15.54 -13.13
N LEU A 217 -12.69 -14.44 -13.77
CA LEU A 217 -13.48 -13.22 -13.95
C LEU A 217 -14.36 -13.25 -15.21
N GLN A 218 -14.43 -14.39 -15.91
CA GLN A 218 -15.19 -14.58 -17.15
C GLN A 218 -14.77 -13.65 -18.29
N VAL A 219 -13.51 -13.23 -18.32
CA VAL A 219 -12.96 -12.42 -19.42
C VAL A 219 -12.81 -13.28 -20.68
N ALA A 220 -13.19 -12.76 -21.84
CA ALA A 220 -13.10 -13.49 -23.10
C ALA A 220 -11.65 -13.82 -23.47
N PRO A 221 -11.36 -15.00 -24.06
CA PRO A 221 -9.99 -15.44 -24.38
C PRO A 221 -9.17 -14.44 -25.20
N GLU A 222 -9.82 -13.74 -26.15
CA GLU A 222 -9.17 -12.76 -27.01
C GLU A 222 -8.69 -11.55 -26.21
N ILE A 223 -9.50 -11.10 -25.24
CA ILE A 223 -9.18 -9.99 -24.35
C ILE A 223 -8.07 -10.39 -23.38
N ILE A 224 -8.09 -11.64 -22.88
CA ILE A 224 -7.01 -12.18 -22.03
C ILE A 224 -5.67 -12.15 -22.78
N GLN A 225 -5.67 -12.58 -24.04
CA GLN A 225 -4.46 -12.54 -24.87
C GLN A 225 -3.98 -11.11 -25.10
N GLU A 226 -4.86 -10.18 -25.45
CA GLU A 226 -4.54 -8.76 -25.64
C GLU A 226 -3.94 -8.16 -24.36
N PHE A 227 -4.55 -8.44 -23.19
CA PHE A 227 -4.09 -7.96 -21.90
C PHE A 227 -2.67 -8.43 -21.60
N CYS A 228 -2.42 -9.72 -21.78
CA CYS A 228 -1.11 -10.32 -21.51
C CYS A 228 -0.05 -9.79 -22.48
N GLN A 229 -0.38 -9.62 -23.76
CA GLN A 229 0.52 -9.01 -24.74
C GLN A 229 0.87 -7.57 -24.36
N ALA A 230 -0.11 -6.76 -23.94
CA ALA A 230 0.10 -5.39 -23.49
C ALA A 230 0.98 -5.34 -22.23
N LEU A 231 0.77 -6.26 -21.27
CA LEU A 231 1.57 -6.37 -20.05
C LEU A 231 3.05 -6.67 -20.34
N GLN A 232 3.31 -7.47 -21.37
CA GLN A 232 4.67 -7.87 -21.78
C GLN A 232 5.41 -6.77 -22.57
N GLN A 233 4.74 -5.74 -23.10
CA GLN A 233 5.40 -4.65 -23.83
C GLN A 233 6.38 -3.88 -22.95
N PRO A 234 7.59 -3.53 -23.39
CA PRO A 234 8.58 -2.86 -22.53
C PRO A 234 8.13 -1.46 -22.06
N ASP A 235 7.33 -0.75 -22.85
CA ASP A 235 6.87 0.60 -22.52
C ASP A 235 5.74 0.58 -21.48
N ALA A 236 6.06 1.03 -20.26
CA ALA A 236 5.09 1.16 -19.18
C ALA A 236 3.96 2.16 -19.48
N LYS A 237 4.20 3.17 -20.32
CA LYS A 237 3.17 4.15 -20.72
C LYS A 237 2.13 3.51 -21.62
N VAL A 238 2.54 2.61 -22.52
CA VAL A 238 1.62 1.84 -23.36
C VAL A 238 0.69 1.00 -22.50
N PHE A 239 1.23 0.27 -21.51
CA PHE A 239 0.41 -0.55 -20.62
C PHE A 239 -0.53 0.29 -19.74
N LYS A 240 -0.08 1.43 -19.22
CA LYS A 240 -0.95 2.37 -18.46
C LYS A 240 -2.15 2.84 -19.29
N ASN A 241 -1.90 3.24 -20.53
CA ASN A 241 -2.96 3.68 -21.45
C ASN A 241 -3.91 2.53 -21.78
N TYR A 242 -3.37 1.35 -22.08
CA TYR A 242 -4.15 0.14 -22.31
C TYR A 242 -5.06 -0.19 -21.13
N LEU A 243 -4.51 -0.20 -19.90
CA LEU A 243 -5.26 -0.55 -18.70
C LEU A 243 -6.43 0.41 -18.44
N LYS A 244 -6.27 1.70 -18.74
CA LYS A 244 -7.36 2.67 -18.69
C LYS A 244 -8.48 2.30 -19.64
N VAL A 245 -8.17 2.01 -20.90
CA VAL A 245 -9.17 1.64 -21.92
C VAL A 245 -9.83 0.30 -21.57
N PHE A 246 -9.06 -0.66 -21.06
CA PHE A 246 -9.54 -1.95 -20.60
C PHE A 246 -10.66 -1.80 -19.56
N PHE A 247 -10.43 -1.05 -18.48
CA PHE A 247 -11.45 -0.87 -17.44
C PHE A 247 -12.58 0.08 -17.85
N GLN A 248 -12.36 1.01 -18.78
CA GLN A 248 -13.46 1.81 -19.35
C GLN A 248 -14.45 0.95 -20.14
N ARG A 249 -13.99 -0.12 -20.79
CA ARG A 249 -14.84 -1.07 -21.52
C ARG A 249 -15.47 -2.14 -20.62
N ALA A 250 -14.79 -2.51 -19.54
CA ALA A 250 -15.24 -3.56 -18.62
C ALA A 250 -16.35 -3.08 -17.67
N ARG A 251 -16.57 -1.77 -17.55
CA ARG A 251 -17.66 -1.21 -16.76
C ARG A 251 -18.98 -1.30 -17.53
N PRO A 252 -20.07 -1.72 -16.88
CA PRO A 252 -21.41 -1.67 -17.47
C PRO A 252 -21.86 -0.23 -17.74
#